data_AF-A0A7C9DEI8-F1
#
_entry.id   AF-A0A7C9DEI8-F1
#
_cell.length_a   1.000
_cell.length_b   1.000
_cell.length_c   1.000
_cell.angle_alpha   90.00
_cell.angle_beta   90.00
_cell.angle_gamma   90.00
#
_symmetry.space_group_name_H-M   'P 1'
#
loop_
_entity.id
_entity.type
_entity.pdbx_description
1 polymer ?
#
loop_
_entity_poly.entity_id
_entity_poly.type
_entity_poly.pdbx_seq_one_letter_code
_entity_poly.pdbx_strand_id
1 'polypeptide(L)'
;HRLSMIAKDEFKYLKAGKLPVADSFYVMGTADPTHTLNPGEVCVILEHGQISGPVLVYRNPGIHPGDIHVVKATYVKALEDMVGNSKYAIFFPAKGPRSIADEIAGGDYDGDMYWVSKNAEQGYGCGCRFLACLYG
;
A
#
# COMPACT_ATOMS: atom_id res chain seq x y z
N HIS A 1 -13.46 2.21 32.17
CA HIS A 1 -13.14 3.60 31.79
C HIS A 1 -12.28 3.73 30.51
N ARG A 2 -11.36 2.80 30.21
CA ARG A 2 -10.53 2.86 28.98
C ARG A 2 -11.23 2.41 27.69
N LEU A 3 -12.05 1.35 27.76
CA LEU A 3 -12.80 0.83 26.61
C LEU A 3 -13.77 1.84 25.99
N SER A 4 -14.40 2.67 26.81
CA SER A 4 -15.30 3.74 26.35
C SER A 4 -14.55 4.93 25.71
N MET A 5 -13.25 5.09 25.95
CA MET A 5 -12.43 6.08 25.26
C MET A 5 -12.02 5.57 23.88
N ILE A 6 -11.60 4.31 23.77
CA ILE A 6 -11.28 3.67 22.49
C ILE A 6 -12.49 3.71 21.55
N ALA A 7 -13.67 3.29 22.02
CA ALA A 7 -14.89 3.32 21.22
C ALA A 7 -15.31 4.75 20.81
N LYS A 8 -15.08 5.76 21.67
CA LYS A 8 -15.35 7.16 21.33
C LYS A 8 -14.39 7.69 20.28
N ASP A 9 -13.12 7.29 20.33
CA ASP A 9 -12.13 7.71 19.35
C ASP A 9 -12.34 6.99 18.01
N GLU A 10 -12.60 5.69 17.99
CA GLU A 10 -13.04 4.96 16.79
C GLU A 10 -14.25 5.62 16.14
N PHE A 11 -15.25 6.00 16.94
CA PHE A 11 -16.45 6.67 16.43
C PHE A 11 -16.17 8.08 15.87
N LYS A 12 -15.16 8.79 16.40
CA LYS A 12 -14.69 10.06 15.80
C LYS A 12 -14.01 9.82 14.47
N TYR A 13 -13.18 8.77 14.34
CA TYR A 13 -12.53 8.40 13.08
C TYR A 13 -13.57 8.01 12.01
N LEU A 14 -14.56 7.20 12.39
CA LEU A 14 -15.68 6.84 11.51
C LEU A 14 -16.49 8.07 11.06
N LYS A 15 -16.77 9.01 11.98
CA LYS A 15 -17.44 10.29 11.64
C LYS A 15 -16.61 11.19 10.72
N ALA A 16 -15.28 11.03 10.73
CA ALA A 16 -14.36 11.74 9.86
C ALA A 16 -14.04 10.98 8.55
N GLY A 17 -14.84 9.96 8.20
CA GLY A 17 -14.66 9.17 6.97
C GLY A 17 -13.49 8.17 7.03
N LYS A 18 -12.78 8.07 8.16
CA LYS A 18 -11.60 7.21 8.33
C LYS A 18 -12.05 5.83 8.78
N LEU A 19 -12.29 4.95 7.82
CA LEU A 19 -12.62 3.55 8.08
C LEU A 19 -11.34 2.78 8.47
N PRO A 20 -11.25 2.17 9.66
CA PRO A 20 -10.14 1.31 10.00
C PRO A 20 -10.21 0.04 9.15
N VAL A 21 -9.28 -0.09 8.21
CA VAL A 21 -9.16 -1.26 7.35
C VAL A 21 -8.14 -2.18 8.00
N ALA A 22 -8.61 -3.32 8.50
CA ALA A 22 -7.72 -4.36 9.02
C ALA A 22 -6.71 -4.78 7.93
N ASP A 23 -5.48 -5.08 8.38
CA ASP A 23 -4.34 -5.46 7.53
C ASP A 23 -3.95 -4.41 6.47
N SER A 24 -3.98 -3.13 6.87
CA SER A 24 -3.45 -2.02 6.09
C SER A 24 -2.29 -1.31 6.76
N PHE A 25 -1.32 -0.87 5.96
CA PHE A 25 -0.04 -0.32 6.42
C PHE A 25 0.37 0.86 5.55
N TYR A 26 1.02 1.85 6.16
CA TYR A 26 1.77 2.86 5.40
C TYR A 26 3.22 2.39 5.30
N VAL A 27 3.74 2.35 4.08
CA VAL A 27 5.10 1.89 3.77
C VAL A 27 5.77 2.90 2.84
N MET A 28 7.08 3.04 2.97
CA MET A 28 7.86 3.94 2.12
C MET A 28 8.11 3.28 0.77
N GLY A 29 7.84 4.00 -0.31
CA GLY A 29 8.08 3.53 -1.67
C GLY A 29 9.51 3.75 -2.13
N THR A 30 10.06 2.74 -2.78
CA THR A 30 11.36 2.84 -3.43
C THR A 30 11.42 1.97 -4.68
N ALA A 31 12.40 2.20 -5.54
CA ALA A 31 12.63 1.36 -6.71
C ALA A 31 13.33 0.06 -6.29
N ASP A 32 13.01 -1.07 -6.95
CA ASP A 32 13.71 -2.34 -6.77
C ASP A 32 15.15 -2.25 -7.30
N PRO A 33 16.18 -2.27 -6.42
CA PRO A 33 17.58 -2.27 -6.84
C PRO A 33 18.03 -3.58 -7.49
N THR A 34 17.30 -4.68 -7.27
CA THR A 34 17.67 -6.01 -7.78
C THR A 34 17.23 -6.22 -9.22
N HIS A 35 16.34 -5.36 -9.73
CA HIS A 35 15.70 -5.50 -11.03
C HIS A 35 15.10 -6.91 -11.24
N THR A 36 14.56 -7.54 -10.19
CA THR A 36 13.96 -8.87 -10.27
C THR A 36 12.46 -8.81 -10.49
N LEU A 37 11.79 -7.77 -9.99
CA LEU A 37 10.35 -7.60 -10.11
C LEU A 37 9.92 -7.35 -11.57
N ASN A 38 8.80 -7.96 -11.96
CA ASN A 38 8.16 -7.74 -13.26
C ASN A 38 7.11 -6.62 -13.19
N PRO A 39 6.69 -6.05 -14.33
CA PRO A 39 5.57 -5.10 -14.34
C PRO A 39 4.32 -5.68 -13.67
N GLY A 40 3.72 -4.92 -12.75
CA GLY A 40 2.57 -5.35 -11.94
C GLY A 40 2.90 -6.18 -10.69
N GLU A 41 4.18 -6.49 -10.46
CA GLU A 41 4.67 -7.13 -9.24
C GLU A 41 5.40 -6.11 -8.37
N VAL A 42 5.16 -6.17 -7.05
CA VAL A 42 5.82 -5.36 -6.04
C VAL A 42 6.40 -6.25 -4.95
N CYS A 43 7.44 -5.82 -4.25
CA CYS A 43 7.87 -6.48 -3.03
C CYS A 43 7.49 -5.60 -1.84
N VAL A 44 6.71 -6.11 -0.90
CA VAL A 44 6.30 -5.36 0.29
C VAL A 44 6.91 -6.03 1.52
N ILE A 45 7.69 -5.26 2.28
CA ILE A 45 8.39 -5.70 3.48
C ILE A 45 7.76 -5.02 4.69
N LEU A 46 7.16 -5.83 5.57
CA LEU A 46 6.57 -5.38 6.82
C LEU A 46 7.47 -5.79 8.00
N GLU A 47 7.03 -5.51 9.22
CA GLU A 47 7.78 -5.85 10.43
C GLU A 47 8.14 -7.33 10.56
N HIS A 48 7.24 -8.22 10.12
CA HIS A 48 7.40 -9.67 10.23
C HIS A 48 7.94 -10.32 8.94
N GLY A 49 8.47 -9.51 8.03
CA GLY A 49 9.02 -9.96 6.75
C GLY A 49 8.16 -9.59 5.54
N GLN A 50 8.46 -10.22 4.42
CA GLN A 50 7.81 -9.94 3.14
C GLN A 50 6.41 -10.56 3.09
N ILE A 51 5.45 -9.84 2.49
CA ILE A 51 4.12 -10.37 2.21
C ILE A 51 4.01 -10.86 0.77
N SER A 52 3.06 -11.74 0.51
CA SER A 52 2.77 -12.25 -0.83
C SER A 52 1.27 -12.30 -1.08
N GLY A 53 0.89 -12.19 -2.35
CA GLY A 53 -0.50 -12.20 -2.81
C GLY A 53 -0.96 -10.86 -3.36
N PRO A 54 -2.23 -10.74 -3.78
CA PRO A 54 -2.77 -9.48 -4.27
C PRO A 54 -2.84 -8.45 -3.14
N VAL A 55 -2.40 -7.22 -3.42
CA VAL A 55 -2.45 -6.09 -2.50
C VAL A 55 -2.99 -4.86 -3.21
N LEU A 56 -3.71 -4.03 -2.48
CA LEU A 56 -4.17 -2.72 -2.92
C LEU A 56 -3.13 -1.67 -2.52
N VAL A 57 -2.71 -0.82 -3.45
CA VAL A 57 -1.73 0.25 -3.22
C VAL A 57 -2.36 1.58 -3.60
N TYR A 58 -2.16 2.58 -2.75
CA TYR A 58 -2.69 3.93 -2.89
C TYR A 58 -1.71 4.95 -2.31
N ARG A 59 -1.64 6.15 -2.89
CA ARG A 59 -0.89 7.29 -2.33
C ARG A 59 -1.84 8.43 -2.02
N ASN A 60 -1.68 9.05 -0.84
CA ASN A 60 -2.44 10.22 -0.43
C ASN A 60 -1.62 11.50 -0.67
N PRO A 61 -2.19 12.58 -1.23
CA PRO A 61 -3.57 12.74 -1.68
C PRO A 61 -3.79 12.22 -3.12
N GLY A 62 -4.63 11.20 -3.27
CA GLY A 62 -5.11 10.76 -4.58
C GLY A 62 -6.40 11.49 -4.95
N ILE A 63 -6.48 11.99 -6.19
CA ILE A 63 -7.62 12.75 -6.73
C ILE A 63 -8.36 11.95 -7.82
N HIS A 64 -7.71 10.93 -8.39
CA HIS A 64 -8.33 10.06 -9.36
C HIS A 64 -8.52 8.62 -8.87
N PRO A 65 -9.61 7.94 -9.28
CA PRO A 65 -9.77 6.51 -9.05
C PRO A 65 -8.65 5.66 -9.65
N GLY A 66 -7.95 6.21 -10.65
CA GLY A 66 -6.74 5.63 -11.21
C GLY A 66 -5.57 5.58 -10.24
N ASP A 67 -5.54 6.38 -9.16
CA ASP A 67 -4.45 6.39 -8.18
C ASP A 67 -4.48 5.16 -7.24
N ILE A 68 -5.48 4.29 -7.40
CA ILE A 68 -5.63 3.03 -6.66
C ILE A 68 -5.27 1.88 -7.59
N HIS A 69 -4.21 1.15 -7.24
CA HIS A 69 -3.72 0.03 -8.04
C HIS A 69 -3.82 -1.27 -7.27
N VAL A 70 -4.34 -2.31 -7.93
CA VAL A 70 -4.20 -3.70 -7.46
C VAL A 70 -2.95 -4.29 -8.08
N VAL A 71 -1.99 -4.63 -7.24
CA VAL A 71 -0.70 -5.22 -7.66
C VAL A 71 -0.46 -6.52 -6.92
N LYS A 72 0.47 -7.32 -7.41
CA LYS A 72 0.83 -8.58 -6.78
C LYS A 72 2.08 -8.40 -5.92
N ALA A 73 1.95 -8.60 -4.62
CA ALA A 73 3.10 -8.75 -3.74
C ALA A 73 3.79 -10.09 -4.02
N THR A 74 5.06 -10.01 -4.42
CA THR A 74 5.90 -11.16 -4.76
C THR A 74 7.11 -11.17 -3.83
N TYR A 75 7.42 -12.35 -3.28
CA TYR A 75 8.58 -12.56 -2.44
C TYR A 75 9.86 -12.52 -3.29
N VAL A 76 10.85 -11.73 -2.86
CA VAL A 76 12.14 -11.58 -3.52
C VAL A 76 13.25 -11.84 -2.50
N LYS A 77 13.91 -13.00 -2.63
CA LYS A 77 14.98 -13.41 -1.71
C LYS A 77 16.14 -12.42 -1.68
N ALA A 78 16.53 -11.87 -2.84
CA ALA A 78 17.65 -10.92 -2.93
C ALA A 78 17.40 -9.61 -2.15
N LEU A 79 16.14 -9.20 -1.97
CA LEU A 79 15.80 -8.02 -1.18
C LEU A 79 15.86 -8.29 0.33
N GLU A 80 15.67 -9.53 0.77
CA GLU A 80 15.80 -9.87 2.19
C GLU A 80 17.23 -9.62 2.68
N ASP A 81 18.23 -10.03 1.90
CA ASP A 81 19.64 -9.85 2.22
C ASP A 81 20.09 -8.38 2.12
N MET A 82 19.54 -7.60 1.18
CA MET A 82 19.91 -6.20 0.97
C MET A 82 19.27 -5.24 1.98
N VAL A 83 18.00 -5.46 2.30
CA VAL A 83 17.18 -4.51 3.07
C VAL A 83 17.38 -4.71 4.58
N GLY A 84 17.87 -5.89 4.98
CA GLY A 84 18.25 -6.21 6.36
C GLY A 84 17.09 -5.99 7.34
N ASN A 85 17.28 -5.07 8.30
CA ASN A 85 16.29 -4.72 9.32
C ASN A 85 15.30 -3.63 8.90
N SER A 86 15.28 -3.18 7.63
CA SER A 86 14.36 -2.12 7.24
C SER A 86 12.94 -2.66 7.20
N LYS A 87 12.10 -2.12 8.09
CA LYS A 87 10.69 -2.47 8.23
C LYS A 87 9.86 -1.42 7.50
N TYR A 88 8.75 -1.83 6.87
CA TYR A 88 7.76 -0.95 6.24
C TYR A 88 8.24 -0.28 4.93
N ALA A 89 8.65 -1.09 3.95
CA ALA A 89 9.02 -0.63 2.62
C ALA A 89 8.24 -1.35 1.51
N ILE A 90 7.96 -0.67 0.41
CA ILE A 90 7.47 -1.25 -0.84
C ILE A 90 8.47 -0.95 -1.96
N PHE A 91 8.88 -2.00 -2.66
CA PHE A 91 9.76 -1.94 -3.81
C PHE A 91 8.93 -2.09 -5.07
N PHE A 92 9.00 -1.08 -5.93
CA PHE A 92 8.35 -1.07 -7.23
C PHE A 92 9.29 -1.59 -8.32
N PRO A 93 8.75 -2.24 -9.35
CA PRO A 93 9.57 -2.78 -10.42
C PRO A 93 10.23 -1.65 -11.19
N ALA A 94 11.55 -1.70 -11.32
CA ALA A 94 12.33 -0.79 -12.17
C ALA A 94 12.26 -1.19 -13.67
N LYS A 95 11.27 -2.02 -14.05
CA LYS A 95 11.03 -2.50 -15.41
C LYS A 95 9.66 -2.04 -15.89
N GLY A 96 9.61 -1.49 -17.10
CA GLY A 96 8.37 -1.09 -17.75
C GLY A 96 8.54 0.21 -18.54
N PRO A 97 7.57 0.55 -19.41
CA PRO A 97 7.59 1.79 -20.17
C PRO A 97 7.27 3.03 -19.30
N ARG A 98 6.60 2.85 -18.16
CA ARG A 98 6.30 3.86 -17.14
C ARG A 98 6.45 3.24 -15.75
N SER A 99 6.86 4.03 -14.76
CA SER A 99 6.97 3.55 -13.39
C SER A 99 5.60 3.48 -12.72
N ILE A 100 5.40 2.50 -11.84
CA ILE A 100 4.14 2.39 -11.07
C ILE A 100 3.96 3.60 -10.15
N ALA A 101 5.06 4.21 -9.68
CA ALA A 101 5.00 5.42 -8.88
C ALA A 101 4.44 6.62 -9.66
N ASP A 102 4.85 6.79 -10.93
CA ASP A 102 4.29 7.83 -11.80
C ASP A 102 2.79 7.60 -12.05
N GLU A 103 2.35 6.34 -12.18
CA GLU A 103 0.95 6.00 -12.37
C GLU A 103 0.10 6.27 -11.11
N ILE A 104 0.70 6.14 -9.93
CA ILE A 104 0.04 6.42 -8.65
C ILE A 104 0.25 7.90 -8.27
N ALA A 105 -0.66 8.77 -8.71
CA ALA A 105 -0.67 10.19 -8.39
C ALA A 105 0.62 10.96 -8.78
N GLY A 106 1.37 10.49 -9.79
CA GLY A 106 2.61 11.16 -10.24
C GLY A 106 3.70 11.18 -9.17
N GLY A 107 3.85 10.10 -8.40
CA GLY A 107 4.84 9.98 -7.33
C GLY A 107 6.24 9.68 -7.82
N ASP A 108 7.22 9.99 -6.98
CA ASP A 108 8.62 9.67 -7.16
C ASP A 108 9.17 8.92 -5.93
N TYR A 109 10.41 8.45 -6.04
CA TYR A 109 11.02 7.60 -5.01
C TYR A 109 11.83 8.42 -3.98
N ASP A 110 11.44 9.66 -3.70
CA ASP A 110 12.19 10.59 -2.83
C ASP A 110 11.76 10.55 -1.34
N GLY A 111 10.73 9.77 -1.02
CA GLY A 111 10.15 9.68 0.32
C GLY A 111 8.64 9.38 0.36
N ASP A 112 8.05 9.05 -0.78
CA ASP A 112 6.62 8.81 -0.89
C ASP A 112 6.12 7.66 -0.01
N MET A 113 5.03 7.94 0.72
CA MET A 113 4.36 6.98 1.57
C MET A 113 3.16 6.40 0.84
N TYR A 114 3.16 5.08 0.69
CA TYR A 114 2.10 4.32 0.07
C TYR A 114 1.30 3.59 1.14
N TRP A 115 -0.01 3.72 1.06
CA TRP A 115 -0.94 2.89 1.81
C TRP A 115 -1.11 1.56 1.07
N VAL A 116 -0.88 0.46 1.78
CA VAL A 116 -0.96 -0.91 1.27
C VAL A 116 -1.96 -1.69 2.10
N SER A 117 -2.90 -2.38 1.44
CA SER A 117 -3.86 -3.27 2.09
C SER A 117 -3.82 -4.67 1.49
N LYS A 118 -3.74 -5.67 2.37
CA LYS A 118 -3.80 -7.09 2.00
C LYS A 118 -5.26 -7.61 1.96
N ASN A 119 -6.23 -6.76 2.23
CA ASN A 119 -7.58 -7.19 2.50
C ASN A 119 -8.25 -7.77 1.24
N ALA A 120 -8.41 -9.10 1.21
CA ALA A 120 -8.85 -9.86 0.03
C ALA A 120 -10.28 -9.51 -0.42
N GLU A 121 -11.12 -8.99 0.48
CA GLU A 121 -12.49 -8.58 0.16
C GLU A 121 -12.56 -7.31 -0.72
N GLN A 122 -11.47 -6.53 -0.80
CA GLN A 122 -11.44 -5.31 -1.62
C GLN A 122 -11.17 -5.58 -3.10
N GLY A 123 -10.54 -6.72 -3.43
CA GLY A 123 -10.10 -7.04 -4.79
C GLY A 123 -11.16 -7.59 -5.74
N TYR A 124 -12.30 -8.10 -5.25
CA TYR A 124 -13.28 -8.84 -6.07
C TYR A 124 -14.68 -8.21 -6.19
N GLY A 125 -14.89 -6.99 -5.70
CA GLY A 125 -16.18 -6.31 -5.86
C GLY A 125 -16.38 -4.99 -5.12
N CYS A 126 -15.32 -4.46 -4.50
CA CYS A 126 -15.44 -3.34 -3.55
C CYS A 126 -14.56 -2.13 -3.90
N GLY A 127 -14.17 -1.96 -5.17
CA GLY A 127 -13.55 -0.71 -5.62
C GLY A 127 -14.41 0.51 -5.25
N CYS A 128 -15.74 0.39 -5.35
CA CYS A 128 -16.68 1.47 -5.06
C CYS A 128 -16.78 1.89 -3.58
N ARG A 129 -16.54 1.02 -2.58
CA ARG A 129 -16.64 1.44 -1.17
C ARG A 129 -15.36 2.08 -0.64
N PHE A 130 -14.20 1.70 -1.18
CA PHE A 130 -12.93 2.34 -0.84
C PHE A 130 -12.82 3.74 -1.43
N LEU A 131 -13.25 3.88 -2.70
CA LEU A 131 -13.38 5.17 -3.39
C LEU A 131 -14.35 6.12 -2.67
N ALA A 132 -15.46 5.61 -2.12
CA ALA A 132 -16.39 6.44 -1.35
C ALA A 132 -15.79 6.96 -0.02
N CYS A 133 -14.77 6.31 0.56
CA CYS A 133 -14.13 6.74 1.81
C CYS A 133 -12.98 7.72 1.62
N LEU A 134 -12.27 7.67 0.48
CA LEU A 134 -11.16 8.59 0.20
C LEU A 134 -11.63 9.94 -0.36
N TYR A 135 -12.82 9.99 -0.96
CA TYR A 135 -13.38 11.16 -1.66
C TYR A 135 -14.63 11.76 -1.00
N GLY A 136 -14.95 11.34 0.24
CA GLY A 136 -16.13 11.77 1.01
C GLY A 136 -15.78 12.73 2.13
#